data_AF-A0A2F0AAE3-F1
#
_entry.id   AF-A0A2F0AAE3-F1
#
_cell.length_a   1.000
_cell.length_b   1.000
_cell.length_c   1.000
_cell.angle_alpha   90.00
_cell.angle_beta   90.00
_cell.angle_gamma   90.00
#
_symmetry.space_group_name_H-M   'P 1'
#
loop_
_entity.id
_entity.type
_entity.pdbx_description
1 polymer ?
#
loop_
_entity_poly.entity_id
_entity_poly.type
_entity_poly.pdbx_seq_one_letter_code
_entity_poly.pdbx_strand_id
1 'polypeptide(L)'
;MAKVKKQLTPAQKSAKKAAQADRQRKYQWVFMNGKQARIKRPPTVDGMPVDQFIEENADPVWLHQNELWELMPIEDDLFGSEPSTESSETEDENGIPF
;
A
#
# COMPACT_ATOMS: atom_id res chain seq x y z
N MET A 1 48.30 -31.95 16.88
CA MET A 1 48.15 -31.92 15.41
C MET A 1 47.19 -30.80 15.02
N ALA A 2 47.61 -29.86 14.18
CA ALA A 2 46.74 -28.77 13.74
C ALA A 2 45.77 -29.28 12.66
N LYS A 3 44.46 -29.06 12.84
CA LYS A 3 43.45 -29.43 11.84
C LYS A 3 43.64 -28.56 10.59
N VAL A 4 43.89 -29.19 9.44
CA VAL A 4 43.96 -28.51 8.14
C VAL A 4 42.58 -27.93 7.82
N LYS A 5 42.47 -26.61 7.71
CA LYS A 5 41.24 -25.93 7.30
C LYS A 5 41.02 -26.18 5.80
N LYS A 6 39.96 -26.94 5.48
CA LYS A 6 39.55 -27.17 4.09
C LYS A 6 38.94 -25.89 3.51
N GLN A 7 39.48 -25.44 2.38
CA GLN A 7 38.94 -24.29 1.68
C GLN A 7 37.60 -24.64 1.02
N LEU A 8 36.64 -23.73 1.11
CA LEU A 8 35.32 -23.90 0.47
C LEU A 8 35.45 -23.86 -1.05
N THR A 9 34.83 -24.83 -1.71
CA THR A 9 34.75 -24.85 -3.18
C THR A 9 33.87 -23.71 -3.69
N PRO A 10 34.02 -23.29 -4.96
CA PRO A 10 33.16 -22.27 -5.55
C PRO A 10 31.66 -22.58 -5.44
N ALA A 11 31.27 -23.84 -5.66
CA ALA A 11 29.89 -24.31 -5.53
C ALA A 11 29.34 -24.20 -4.10
N GLN A 12 30.18 -24.44 -3.09
CA GLN A 12 29.76 -24.27 -1.69
C GLN A 12 29.56 -22.79 -1.34
N LYS A 13 30.37 -21.89 -1.92
CA LYS A 13 30.22 -20.45 -1.74
C LYS A 13 28.93 -19.94 -2.39
N SER A 14 28.58 -20.39 -3.59
CA SER A 14 27.34 -19.97 -4.26
C SER A 14 26.10 -20.45 -3.49
N ALA A 15 26.08 -21.71 -3.05
CA ALA A 15 25.00 -22.25 -2.23
C ALA A 15 24.82 -21.45 -0.92
N LYS A 16 25.92 -21.08 -0.26
CA LYS A 16 25.87 -20.23 0.94
C LYS A 16 25.29 -18.84 0.65
N LYS A 17 25.66 -18.23 -0.47
CA LYS A 17 25.13 -16.92 -0.91
C LYS A 17 23.62 -17.00 -1.20
N ALA A 18 23.16 -18.03 -1.91
CA ALA A 18 21.75 -18.24 -2.19
C ALA A 18 20.94 -18.40 -0.90
N ALA A 19 21.40 -19.27 0.01
CA ALA A 19 20.75 -19.45 1.31
C ALA A 19 20.75 -18.16 2.17
N GLN A 20 21.78 -17.32 2.04
CA GLN A 20 21.83 -16.03 2.70
C GLN A 20 20.82 -15.04 2.09
N ALA A 21 20.71 -14.99 0.77
CA ALA A 21 19.72 -14.16 0.08
C ALA A 21 18.29 -14.57 0.45
N ASP A 22 17.98 -15.87 0.47
CA ASP A 22 16.66 -16.37 0.89
C ASP A 22 16.33 -16.00 2.34
N ARG A 23 17.33 -16.05 3.24
CA ARG A 23 17.15 -15.62 4.63
C ARG A 23 16.93 -14.11 4.74
N GLN A 24 17.63 -13.30 3.96
CA GLN A 24 17.49 -11.84 3.96
C GLN A 24 16.13 -11.40 3.40
N ARG A 25 15.59 -12.14 2.43
CA ARG A 25 14.24 -11.92 1.89
C ARG A 25 13.16 -12.25 2.92
N LYS A 26 13.31 -13.35 3.67
CA LYS A 26 12.29 -13.82 4.63
C LYS A 26 12.38 -13.15 6.00
N TYR A 27 13.57 -12.73 6.43
CA TYR A 27 13.82 -12.25 7.78
C TYR A 27 14.61 -10.94 7.80
N GLN A 28 14.37 -10.13 8.82
CA GLN A 28 15.18 -8.95 9.13
C GLN A 28 15.66 -9.00 10.58
N TRP A 29 16.76 -8.31 10.85
CA TRP A 29 17.23 -8.07 12.21
C TRP A 29 16.64 -6.77 12.73
N VAL A 30 15.97 -6.84 13.87
CA VAL A 30 15.39 -5.68 14.57
C VAL A 30 15.98 -5.64 15.96
N PHE A 31 16.21 -4.44 16.47
CA PHE A 31 16.63 -4.25 17.85
C PHE A 31 15.38 -4.07 18.71
N MET A 32 15.09 -5.04 19.58
CA MET A 32 13.96 -4.97 20.51
C MET A 32 14.49 -5.06 21.93
N ASN A 33 14.15 -4.07 22.76
CA ASN A 33 14.47 -4.05 24.20
C ASN A 33 15.97 -4.30 24.51
N GLY A 34 16.88 -3.65 23.78
CA GLY A 34 18.32 -3.82 24.01
C GLY A 34 18.94 -5.06 23.37
N LYS A 35 18.15 -5.90 22.68
CA LYS A 35 18.62 -7.16 22.08
C LYS A 35 18.39 -7.17 20.57
N GLN A 36 19.37 -7.70 19.84
CA GLN A 36 19.26 -7.91 18.40
C GLN A 36 18.49 -9.22 18.15
N ALA A 37 17.30 -9.13 17.57
CA ALA A 37 16.40 -10.25 17.31
C ALA A 37 16.11 -10.40 15.81
N ARG A 38 15.97 -11.64 15.34
CA ARG A 38 15.63 -11.93 13.93
C ARG A 38 14.14 -12.23 13.81
N ILE A 39 13.41 -11.36 13.12
CA ILE A 39 11.95 -11.44 12.94
C ILE A 39 11.65 -11.69 11.45
N LYS A 40 10.50 -12.31 11.14
CA LYS A 40 10.00 -12.39 9.76
C LYS A 40 9.77 -10.96 9.25
N ARG A 41 10.13 -10.69 7.99
CA ARG A 41 9.80 -9.39 7.39
C ARG A 41 8.28 -9.24 7.34
N PRO A 42 7.72 -8.07 7.71
CA PRO A 42 6.32 -7.79 7.43
C PRO A 42 6.09 -7.90 5.91
N PRO A 43 4.89 -8.31 5.47
CA PRO A 43 4.58 -8.32 4.05
C PRO A 43 4.74 -6.90 3.50
N THR A 44 5.54 -6.75 2.46
CA THR A 44 5.83 -5.48 1.79
C THR A 44 5.56 -5.76 0.32
N VAL A 45 4.58 -5.07 -0.26
CA VAL A 45 4.19 -5.21 -1.67
C VAL A 45 5.05 -4.23 -2.46
N ASP A 46 5.84 -4.71 -3.43
CA ASP A 46 6.72 -3.88 -4.28
C ASP A 46 7.64 -2.87 -3.56
N GLY A 47 8.06 -3.18 -2.33
CA GLY A 47 8.91 -2.30 -1.53
C GLY A 47 8.16 -1.25 -0.72
N MET A 48 6.84 -1.21 -0.83
CA MET A 48 5.91 -0.38 -0.06
C MET A 48 5.21 -1.21 1.04
N PRO A 49 5.01 -0.66 2.25
CA PRO A 49 4.18 -1.33 3.26
C PRO A 49 2.77 -1.58 2.70
N VAL A 50 2.15 -2.68 3.13
CA VAL A 50 0.82 -3.09 2.66
C VAL A 50 -0.22 -1.98 2.87
N ASP A 51 -0.14 -1.26 3.99
CA ASP A 51 -1.10 -0.20 4.32
C ASP A 51 -1.08 0.93 3.27
N GLN A 52 0.11 1.41 2.90
CA GLN A 52 0.26 2.41 1.82
C GLN A 52 -0.18 1.87 0.46
N PHE A 53 0.12 0.59 0.18
CA PHE A 53 -0.33 -0.03 -1.07
C PHE A 53 -1.87 -0.06 -1.17
N ILE A 54 -2.55 -0.32 -0.04
CA ILE A 54 -4.01 -0.30 0.04
C ILE A 54 -4.53 1.12 -0.18
N GLU A 55 -3.97 2.13 0.49
CA GLU A 55 -4.39 3.53 0.33
C GLU A 55 -4.28 4.02 -1.13
N GLU A 56 -3.21 3.63 -1.83
CA GLU A 56 -2.97 4.10 -3.21
C GLU A 56 -3.73 3.32 -4.29
N ASN A 57 -4.02 2.03 -4.07
CA ASN A 57 -4.52 1.13 -5.13
C ASN A 57 -5.90 0.53 -4.85
N ALA A 58 -6.48 0.68 -3.66
CA ALA A 58 -7.74 0.03 -3.33
C ALA A 58 -8.95 0.73 -3.94
N ASP A 59 -9.77 -0.05 -4.66
CA ASP A 59 -11.07 0.42 -5.13
C ASP A 59 -12.04 0.60 -3.94
N PRO A 60 -13.02 1.52 -4.01
CA PRO A 60 -14.04 1.70 -2.96
C PRO A 60 -14.80 0.40 -2.63
N VAL A 61 -15.02 -0.46 -3.62
CA VAL A 61 -15.62 -1.79 -3.43
C VAL A 61 -14.73 -2.69 -2.57
N TRP A 62 -13.42 -2.63 -2.78
CA TRP A 62 -12.45 -3.41 -2.03
C TRP A 62 -12.35 -2.90 -0.58
N LEU A 63 -12.32 -1.58 -0.39
CA LEU A 63 -12.30 -0.94 0.94
C LEU A 63 -13.57 -1.32 1.73
N HIS A 64 -14.74 -1.29 1.10
CA HIS A 64 -16.00 -1.72 1.68
C HIS A 64 -15.96 -3.19 2.14
N GLN A 65 -15.41 -4.09 1.32
CA GLN A 65 -15.35 -5.52 1.66
C GLN A 65 -14.40 -5.83 2.82
N ASN A 66 -13.37 -5.00 3.01
CA ASN A 66 -12.37 -5.16 4.08
C ASN A 66 -12.64 -4.27 5.29
N GLU A 67 -13.81 -3.63 5.36
CA GLU A 67 -14.23 -2.72 6.43
C GLU A 67 -13.31 -1.49 6.61
N LEU A 68 -12.59 -1.08 5.55
CA LEU A 68 -11.65 0.04 5.53
C LEU A 68 -12.28 1.34 5.01
N TRP A 69 -13.45 1.67 5.54
CA TRP A 69 -14.26 2.83 5.14
C TRP A 69 -13.57 4.17 5.39
N GLU A 70 -12.71 4.22 6.39
CA GLU A 70 -11.94 5.41 6.78
C GLU A 70 -11.01 5.89 5.68
N LEU A 71 -10.63 5.01 4.76
CA LEU A 71 -9.77 5.30 3.62
C LEU A 71 -10.56 5.69 2.36
N MET A 72 -11.90 5.69 2.40
CA MET A 72 -12.68 6.12 1.26
C MET A 72 -12.52 7.64 1.07
N PRO A 73 -12.27 8.12 -0.16
CA PRO A 73 -12.30 9.54 -0.44
C PRO A 73 -13.70 10.07 -0.13
N ILE A 74 -13.78 11.07 0.74
CA ILE A 74 -15.04 11.74 1.09
C ILE A 74 -15.56 12.40 -0.19
N GLU A 75 -16.84 12.21 -0.49
CA GLU A 75 -17.52 12.67 -1.70
C GLU A 75 -17.47 14.20 -1.92
N ASP A 76 -16.94 14.96 -0.96
CA ASP A 76 -16.81 16.42 -0.99
C ASP A 76 -16.00 16.94 -2.19
N ASP A 77 -15.03 16.17 -2.70
CA ASP A 77 -14.25 16.57 -3.88
C ASP A 77 -15.01 16.35 -5.21
N LEU A 78 -16.13 15.61 -5.20
CA LEU A 78 -16.96 15.38 -6.39
C LEU A 78 -18.12 16.38 -6.53
N PHE A 79 -18.51 17.03 -5.43
CA PHE A 79 -19.55 18.06 -5.41
C PHE A 79 -18.99 19.50 -5.50
N GLY A 80 -17.71 19.66 -5.82
CA GLY A 80 -17.03 20.93 -6.07
C GLY A 80 -17.43 21.69 -7.36
N SER A 81 -18.65 21.48 -7.86
CA SER A 81 -19.30 22.42 -8.78
C SER A 81 -20.79 22.38 -8.50
N GLU A 82 -21.25 23.22 -7.58
CA GLU A 82 -22.66 23.52 -7.42
C GLU A 82 -23.22 23.89 -8.81
N PRO A 83 -24.32 23.28 -9.28
CA PRO A 83 -25.00 23.81 -10.45
C PRO A 83 -25.46 25.21 -10.07
N SER A 84 -24.92 26.24 -10.75
CA SER A 84 -25.38 27.62 -10.66
C SER A 84 -26.91 27.64 -10.66
N THR A 85 -27.49 27.74 -9.48
CA THR A 85 -28.90 28.05 -9.31
C THR A 85 -28.97 29.55 -9.51
N GLU A 86 -28.89 29.97 -10.77
CA GLU A 86 -29.16 31.36 -11.13
C GLU A 86 -30.67 31.55 -11.00
N SER A 87 -31.02 32.32 -9.99
CA SER A 87 -32.34 32.79 -9.64
C SER A 87 -32.94 33.67 -10.74
N SER A 88 -34.22 33.40 -11.00
CA SER A 88 -35.30 34.38 -11.25
C SER A 88 -35.21 35.30 -12.46
N GLU A 89 -36.01 35.01 -13.50
CA GLU A 89 -36.89 36.01 -14.12
C GLU A 89 -38.26 35.37 -14.41
N THR A 90 -39.26 35.79 -13.64
CA THR A 90 -40.68 35.61 -13.98
C THR A 90 -41.00 36.62 -15.07
N GLU A 91 -41.03 36.19 -16.34
CA GLU A 91 -41.67 36.97 -17.40
C GLU A 91 -43.06 36.38 -17.69
N ASP A 92 -44.04 36.99 -17.04
CA ASP A 92 -45.45 36.93 -17.40
C ASP A 92 -45.64 37.46 -18.83
N GLU A 93 -45.88 36.60 -19.82
CA GLU A 93 -46.57 37.00 -21.05
C GLU A 93 -47.62 35.95 -21.44
N ASN A 94 -48.80 36.08 -20.81
CA ASN A 94 -50.05 35.56 -21.35
C ASN A 94 -50.34 36.23 -22.70
N GLY A 95 -50.09 35.51 -23.80
CA GLY A 95 -50.36 35.96 -25.15
C GLY A 95 -50.93 34.88 -26.05
N ILE A 96 -52.03 34.21 -25.64
CA ILE A 96 -52.83 33.37 -26.55
C ILE A 96 -53.98 34.23 -27.09
N PRO A 97 -53.99 34.61 -28.39
CA PRO A 97 -55.14 35.27 -28.98
C PRO A 97 -56.28 34.25 -29.22
N PHE A 98 -57.50 34.72 -28.97
CA PHE A 98 -58.78 34.01 -29.08
C PHE A 98 -59.09 33.51 -30.49
#